data_AF-A0A0C2VR63-F1
#
_entry.id   AF-A0A0C2VR63-F1
#
_cell.length_a   1.000
_cell.length_b   1.000
_cell.length_c   1.000
_cell.angle_alpha   90.00
_cell.angle_beta   90.00
_cell.angle_gamma   90.00
#
_symmetry.space_group_name_H-M   'P 1'
#
loop_
_entity.id
_entity.type
_entity.pdbx_description
1 polymer ?
#
loop_
_entity_poly.entity_id
_entity_poly.type
_entity_poly.pdbx_seq_one_letter_code
_entity_poly.pdbx_strand_id
1 'polypeptide(L)'
;MPTVETVGAWIASNVLDSQAWDEAAKKDLAFVQASRNLTRWYPEVPLTDETVAYQAIWELQGLDPALKFQKQGVKAVTDNGERIDYTSRDKVAPEVREILGPPIFEVVEHEAEEEALPQFGGMLL
;
A
#
# COMPACT_ATOMS: atom_id res chain seq x y z
N MET A 1 -11.62 -12.49 11.74
CA MET A 1 -10.23 -12.04 11.49
C MET A 1 -9.66 -12.90 10.39
N PRO A 2 -8.97 -12.30 9.41
CA PRO A 2 -8.29 -13.03 8.35
C PRO A 2 -7.25 -14.00 8.93
N THR A 3 -7.04 -15.14 8.27
CA THR A 3 -5.89 -16.02 8.49
C THR A 3 -5.10 -16.17 7.20
N VAL A 4 -3.90 -16.73 7.28
CA VAL A 4 -3.07 -16.95 6.09
C VAL A 4 -3.78 -17.89 5.10
N GLU A 5 -4.51 -18.90 5.61
CA GLU A 5 -5.24 -19.86 4.79
C GLU A 5 -6.46 -19.23 4.10
N THR A 6 -7.24 -18.41 4.82
CA THR A 6 -8.42 -17.74 4.23
C THR A 6 -8.01 -16.71 3.19
N VAL A 7 -6.94 -15.95 3.46
CA VAL A 7 -6.33 -15.02 2.52
C VAL A 7 -5.79 -15.76 1.29
N GLY A 8 -5.08 -16.87 1.48
CA GLY A 8 -4.57 -17.67 0.37
C GLY A 8 -5.68 -18.25 -0.51
N ALA A 9 -6.76 -18.75 0.09
CA ALA A 9 -7.93 -19.25 -0.64
C ALA A 9 -8.65 -18.13 -1.41
N TRP A 10 -8.72 -16.94 -0.81
CA TRP A 10 -9.31 -15.76 -1.44
C TRP A 10 -8.47 -15.32 -2.65
N ILE A 11 -7.14 -15.23 -2.51
CA ILE A 11 -6.21 -14.89 -3.60
C ILE A 11 -6.39 -15.84 -4.78
N ALA A 12 -6.37 -17.16 -4.52
CA ALA A 12 -6.52 -18.17 -5.56
C ALA A 12 -7.85 -18.09 -6.33
N SER A 13 -8.89 -17.51 -5.72
CA SER A 13 -10.23 -17.43 -6.30
C SER A 13 -10.53 -16.09 -6.99
N ASN A 14 -9.85 -15.02 -6.60
CA ASN A 14 -10.22 -13.65 -6.96
C ASN A 14 -9.09 -12.84 -7.62
N VAL A 15 -7.83 -13.29 -7.53
CA VAL A 15 -6.68 -12.57 -8.09
C VAL A 15 -6.16 -13.31 -9.31
N LEU A 16 -6.09 -12.60 -10.45
CA LEU A 16 -5.57 -13.16 -11.71
C LEU A 16 -4.05 -13.29 -11.71
N ASP A 17 -3.34 -12.29 -11.17
CA ASP A 17 -1.88 -12.30 -11.03
C ASP A 17 -1.49 -12.61 -9.58
N SER A 18 -1.54 -13.90 -9.24
CA SER A 18 -1.15 -14.42 -7.93
C SER A 18 0.32 -14.84 -7.86
N GLN A 19 1.13 -14.59 -8.91
CA GLN A 19 2.48 -15.15 -9.03
C GLN A 19 3.37 -14.79 -7.83
N ALA A 20 3.34 -13.53 -7.40
CA ALA A 20 4.09 -13.05 -6.25
C ALA A 20 3.69 -13.74 -4.94
N TRP A 21 2.42 -14.13 -4.81
CA TRP A 21 1.97 -14.94 -3.69
C TRP A 21 2.46 -16.37 -3.85
N ASP A 22 2.19 -17.02 -4.99
CA ASP A 22 2.44 -18.44 -5.20
C ASP A 22 3.92 -18.82 -5.04
N GLU A 23 4.83 -17.99 -5.54
CA GLU A 23 6.28 -18.18 -5.48
C GLU A 23 6.90 -17.78 -4.13
N ALA A 24 6.16 -17.08 -3.26
CA ALA A 24 6.71 -16.57 -2.02
C ALA A 24 7.00 -17.68 -0.99
N ALA A 25 8.26 -17.76 -0.55
CA ALA A 25 8.67 -18.61 0.56
C ALA A 25 8.22 -18.09 1.95
N LYS A 26 7.79 -16.83 2.05
CA LYS A 26 7.48 -16.14 3.32
C LYS A 26 6.07 -15.53 3.36
N LYS A 27 5.06 -16.32 2.95
CA LYS A 27 3.63 -15.93 2.95
C LYS A 27 3.15 -15.47 4.33
N ASP A 28 3.49 -16.20 5.38
CA ASP A 28 3.10 -15.87 6.76
C ASP A 28 3.65 -14.51 7.20
N LEU A 29 4.90 -14.21 6.83
CA LEU A 29 5.53 -12.94 7.18
C LEU A 29 4.86 -11.77 6.45
N ALA A 30 4.58 -11.95 5.15
CA ALA A 30 3.88 -10.95 4.35
C ALA A 30 2.47 -10.67 4.91
N PHE A 31 1.74 -11.73 5.27
CA PHE A 31 0.43 -11.62 5.92
C PHE A 31 0.50 -10.85 7.25
N VAL A 32 1.45 -11.19 8.13
CA VAL A 32 1.60 -10.51 9.44
C VAL A 32 1.98 -9.04 9.23
N GLN A 33 2.88 -8.75 8.30
CA GLN A 33 3.28 -7.37 8.00
C GLN A 33 2.11 -6.56 7.44
N ALA A 34 1.41 -7.10 6.43
CA ALA A 34 0.22 -6.50 5.84
C ALA A 34 -0.84 -6.22 6.91
N SER A 35 -1.20 -7.21 7.72
CA SER A 35 -2.20 -7.07 8.77
C SER A 35 -1.81 -6.00 9.79
N ARG A 36 -0.56 -6.01 10.27
CA ARG A 36 -0.07 -5.03 11.25
C ARG A 36 -0.08 -3.61 10.68
N ASN A 37 0.34 -3.47 9.42
CA ASN A 37 0.39 -2.19 8.74
C ASN A 37 -1.02 -1.63 8.50
N LEU A 38 -1.95 -2.47 8.01
CA LEU A 38 -3.34 -2.07 7.81
C LEU A 38 -4.02 -1.67 9.11
N THR A 39 -3.84 -2.41 10.21
CA THR A 39 -4.38 -2.00 11.52
C THR A 39 -3.81 -0.65 11.99
N ARG A 40 -2.56 -0.34 11.63
CA ARG A 40 -1.94 0.93 11.96
C ARG A 40 -2.47 2.08 11.09
N TRP A 41 -2.72 1.83 9.81
CA TRP A 41 -3.12 2.84 8.84
C TRP A 41 -4.64 3.07 8.79
N TYR A 42 -5.41 2.06 9.14
CA TYR A 42 -6.87 2.04 9.16
C TYR A 42 -7.38 1.43 10.48
N PRO A 43 -7.13 2.07 11.63
CA PRO A 43 -7.44 1.50 12.94
C PRO A 43 -8.94 1.29 13.19
N GLU A 44 -9.79 2.06 12.51
CA GLU A 44 -11.25 2.03 12.67
C GLU A 44 -11.95 1.01 11.76
N VAL A 45 -11.21 0.43 10.81
CA VAL A 45 -11.77 -0.48 9.81
C VAL A 45 -11.43 -1.93 10.17
N PRO A 46 -12.41 -2.86 10.17
CA PRO A 46 -12.12 -4.27 10.37
C PRO A 46 -11.35 -4.85 9.17
N LEU A 47 -10.29 -5.62 9.43
CA LEU A 47 -9.54 -6.31 8.39
C LEU A 47 -10.38 -7.40 7.72
N THR A 48 -10.40 -7.38 6.39
CA THR A 48 -11.05 -8.39 5.53
C THR A 48 -10.00 -9.23 4.82
N ASP A 49 -10.37 -10.44 4.38
CA ASP A 49 -9.45 -11.31 3.62
C ASP A 49 -8.97 -10.61 2.33
N GLU A 50 -9.85 -9.84 1.69
CA GLU A 50 -9.57 -9.04 0.49
C GLU A 50 -8.50 -7.96 0.71
N THR A 51 -8.68 -7.10 1.72
CA THR A 51 -7.73 -5.99 1.96
C THR A 51 -6.37 -6.50 2.41
N VAL A 52 -6.34 -7.57 3.21
CA VAL A 52 -5.09 -8.22 3.61
C VAL A 52 -4.44 -8.95 2.43
N ALA A 53 -5.22 -9.57 1.54
CA ALA A 53 -4.71 -10.23 0.34
C ALA A 53 -3.97 -9.23 -0.57
N TYR A 54 -4.63 -8.13 -0.92
CA TYR A 54 -4.03 -7.11 -1.79
C TYR A 54 -2.78 -6.50 -1.15
N GLN A 55 -2.83 -6.14 0.13
CA GLN A 55 -1.65 -5.61 0.81
C GLN A 55 -0.53 -6.66 0.92
N ALA A 56 -0.83 -7.94 1.18
CA ALA A 56 0.19 -8.98 1.29
C ALA A 56 0.89 -9.24 -0.05
N ILE A 57 0.13 -9.29 -1.16
CA ILE A 57 0.70 -9.38 -2.51
C ILE A 57 1.56 -8.16 -2.80
N TRP A 58 1.09 -6.96 -2.44
CA TRP A 58 1.87 -5.74 -2.56
C TRP A 58 3.19 -5.89 -1.81
N GLU A 59 3.20 -6.20 -0.51
CA GLU A 59 4.44 -6.39 0.25
C GLU A 59 5.39 -7.42 -0.39
N LEU A 60 4.85 -8.50 -0.96
CA LEU A 60 5.62 -9.53 -1.68
C LEU A 60 6.23 -9.04 -3.00
N GLN A 61 5.48 -8.33 -3.82
CA GLN A 61 5.99 -7.67 -5.03
C GLN A 61 7.03 -6.60 -4.70
N GLY A 62 6.94 -6.03 -3.49
CA GLY A 62 7.95 -5.14 -2.92
C GLY A 62 9.34 -5.76 -2.76
N LEU A 63 9.44 -7.08 -2.82
CA LEU A 63 10.70 -7.81 -2.79
C LEU A 63 11.32 -8.01 -4.19
N ASP A 64 10.65 -7.58 -5.27
CA ASP A 64 11.00 -7.85 -6.67
C ASP A 64 11.89 -6.73 -7.33
N PRO A 65 12.73 -7.03 -8.34
CA PRO A 65 13.99 -6.34 -8.69
C PRO A 65 13.97 -4.84 -8.98
N ALA A 66 12.84 -4.22 -9.35
CA ALA A 66 12.81 -2.78 -9.61
C ALA A 66 13.19 -1.97 -8.35
N LEU A 67 12.77 -2.43 -7.16
CA LEU A 67 13.18 -1.89 -5.86
C LEU A 67 14.63 -2.25 -5.47
N LYS A 68 15.20 -3.31 -6.07
CA LYS A 68 16.62 -3.70 -5.92
C LYS A 68 17.55 -2.67 -6.57
N PHE A 69 17.14 -2.07 -7.69
CA PHE A 69 17.91 -1.03 -8.37
C PHE A 69 17.81 0.34 -7.70
N GLN A 70 16.68 0.63 -7.01
CA GLN A 70 16.55 1.82 -6.17
C GLN A 70 17.56 1.81 -5.01
N LYS A 71 17.87 0.64 -4.42
CA LYS A 71 18.94 0.47 -3.42
C LYS A 71 20.36 0.69 -3.96
N GLN A 72 20.56 0.63 -5.27
CA GLN A 72 21.84 0.93 -5.94
C GLN A 72 21.96 2.40 -6.39
N GLY A 73 20.99 3.26 -6.03
CA GLY A 73 21.01 4.68 -6.35
C GLY A 73 20.54 5.02 -7.77
N VAL A 74 19.93 4.06 -8.48
CA VAL A 74 19.36 4.29 -9.81
C VAL A 74 18.01 5.00 -9.64
N LYS A 75 17.98 6.30 -9.96
CA LYS A 75 16.79 7.18 -9.78
C LYS A 75 15.83 7.17 -10.96
N ALA A 76 16.32 6.81 -12.15
CA ALA A 76 15.54 6.74 -13.37
C ALA A 76 16.17 5.74 -14.33
N VAL A 77 15.34 5.09 -15.15
CA VAL A 77 15.78 4.34 -16.33
C VAL A 77 15.17 5.02 -17.54
N THR A 78 16.00 5.26 -18.55
CA THR A 78 15.55 5.75 -19.84
C THR A 78 15.43 4.56 -20.76
N ASP A 79 14.20 4.19 -21.12
CA ASP A 79 13.94 3.21 -22.16
C ASP A 79 13.25 3.92 -23.34
N ASN A 80 13.77 3.74 -24.55
CA ASN A 80 13.25 4.33 -25.79
C ASN A 80 12.90 5.85 -25.75
N GLY A 81 13.65 6.63 -24.95
CA GLY A 81 13.47 8.09 -24.86
C GLY A 81 12.43 8.56 -23.85
N GLU A 82 11.73 7.64 -23.19
CA GLU A 82 10.84 7.93 -22.08
C GLU A 82 11.59 7.73 -20.76
N ARG A 83 11.68 8.82 -19.97
CA ARG A 83 12.33 8.80 -18.67
C ARG A 83 11.31 8.32 -17.64
N ILE A 84 11.52 7.12 -17.11
CA ILE A 84 10.72 6.60 -16.01
C ILE A 84 11.44 6.97 -14.71
N ASP A 85 10.93 8.00 -14.03
CA ASP A 85 11.39 8.35 -12.69
C ASP A 85 10.75 7.37 -11.68
N TYR A 86 11.57 6.68 -10.88
CA TYR A 86 11.07 5.79 -9.84
C TYR A 86 10.69 6.63 -8.61
N THR A 87 9.45 7.14 -8.59
CA THR A 87 8.86 7.79 -7.41
C THR A 87 8.87 6.81 -6.23
N SER A 88 8.89 7.34 -4.99
CA SER A 88 8.78 6.51 -3.79
C SER A 88 7.53 5.64 -3.86
N ARG A 89 7.70 4.32 -3.76
CA ARG A 89 6.60 3.37 -3.77
C ARG A 89 5.61 3.68 -2.64
N ASP A 90 4.32 3.65 -2.98
CA ASP A 90 3.26 3.82 -2.00
C ASP A 90 3.27 2.70 -0.96
N LYS A 91 3.06 3.10 0.31
CA LYS A 91 3.05 2.17 1.45
C LYS A 91 1.84 1.24 1.41
N VAL A 92 0.72 1.75 0.89
CA VAL A 92 -0.56 1.03 0.79
C VAL A 92 -0.75 0.55 -0.65
N ALA A 93 -1.25 -0.66 -0.83
CA ALA A 93 -1.63 -1.17 -2.15
C ALA A 93 -2.71 -0.26 -2.79
N PRO A 94 -2.64 0.02 -4.11
CA PRO A 94 -3.63 0.82 -4.81
C PRO A 94 -5.07 0.32 -4.61
N GLU A 95 -5.29 -1.00 -4.67
CA GLU A 95 -6.59 -1.65 -4.51
C GLU A 95 -7.14 -1.45 -3.09
N VAL A 96 -6.27 -1.52 -2.09
CA VAL A 96 -6.66 -1.24 -0.70
C VAL A 96 -7.06 0.22 -0.55
N ARG A 97 -6.38 1.14 -1.24
CA ARG A 97 -6.73 2.57 -1.24
C ARG A 97 -8.04 2.85 -1.95
N GLU A 98 -8.37 2.11 -3.01
CA GLU A 98 -9.67 2.20 -3.68
C GLU A 98 -10.81 1.72 -2.76
N ILE A 99 -10.57 0.68 -1.96
CA ILE A 99 -11.58 0.10 -1.07
C ILE A 99 -11.75 0.94 0.21
N LEU A 100 -10.65 1.37 0.83
CA LEU A 100 -10.64 1.99 2.16
C LEU A 100 -10.46 3.51 2.14
N GLY A 101 -10.10 4.09 1.00
CA GLY A 101 -9.77 5.51 0.89
C GLY A 101 -8.37 5.84 1.41
N PRO A 102 -8.12 7.12 1.76
CA PRO A 102 -6.81 7.55 2.22
C PRO A 102 -6.48 7.00 3.63
N PRO A 103 -5.24 6.57 3.88
CA PRO A 103 -4.81 6.11 5.19
C PRO A 103 -4.69 7.27 6.20
N ILE A 104 -4.77 6.93 7.48
CA ILE A 104 -4.80 7.92 8.57
C ILE A 104 -3.58 8.87 8.59
N PHE A 105 -2.41 8.42 8.17
CA PHE A 105 -1.21 9.27 8.17
C PHE A 105 -1.28 10.39 7.12
N GLU A 106 -2.01 10.19 6.02
CA GLU A 106 -2.23 11.24 5.03
C GLU A 106 -3.30 12.22 5.50
N VAL A 107 -4.35 11.72 6.19
CA VAL A 107 -5.39 12.57 6.77
C VAL A 107 -4.80 13.52 7.82
N VAL A 108 -3.95 12.99 8.70
CA VAL A 108 -3.26 13.81 9.73
C VAL A 108 -2.27 14.80 9.10
N GLU A 109 -1.57 14.43 8.02
CA GLU A 109 -0.71 15.35 7.28
C GLU A 109 -1.53 16.48 6.63
N HIS A 110 -2.68 16.17 6.01
CA HIS A 110 -3.57 17.17 5.43
C HIS A 110 -4.18 18.11 6.49
N GLU A 111 -4.62 17.60 7.64
CA GLU A 111 -5.13 18.42 8.74
C GLU A 111 -4.06 19.38 9.28
N ALA A 112 -2.81 18.92 9.41
CA ALA A 112 -1.70 19.76 9.85
C ALA A 112 -1.34 20.85 8.83
N GLU A 113 -1.47 20.56 7.53
CA GLU A 113 -1.29 21.55 6.46
C GLU A 113 -2.42 22.58 6.42
N GLU A 114 -3.67 22.17 6.64
CA GLU A 114 -4.84 23.06 6.69
C GLU A 114 -4.81 23.99 7.91
N GLU A 115 -4.39 23.51 9.09
CA GLU A 115 -4.20 24.34 10.28
C GLU A 115 -3.07 25.38 10.12
N ALA A 116 -2.07 25.09 9.26
CA ALA A 116 -0.99 26.00 8.98
C ALA A 116 -1.39 27.16 8.04
N LEU A 117 -2.54 27.05 7.36
CA LEU A 117 -3.07 28.12 6.50
C LEU A 117 -3.76 29.18 7.36
N PRO A 118 -3.50 30.49 7.12
CA PRO A 118 -4.18 31.55 7.85
C PRO A 118 -5.70 31.48 7.58
N GLN A 119 -6.46 31.12 8.61
CA GLN A 119 -7.93 31.12 8.56
C GLN A 119 -8.42 32.57 8.51
N PHE A 120 -8.75 33.06 7.31
CA PHE A 120 -9.45 34.33 7.14
C PHE A 120 -10.92 34.13 7.53
N GLY A 121 -11.20 34.21 8.84
CA GLY A 121 -12.56 34.23 9.36
C GLY A 121 -13.34 35.42 8.79
N GLY A 122 -14.20 35.15 7.82
CA GLY A 122 -15.10 36.12 7.23
C GLY A 122 -16.18 36.53 8.22
N MET A 123 -16.00 37.67 8.88
CA MET A 123 -17.08 38.39 9.53
C MET A 123 -17.96 38.99 8.43
N LEU A 124 -19.14 38.41 8.20
CA LEU A 124 -20.20 39.08 7.46
C LEU A 124 -20.73 40.22 8.34
N LEU A 125 -20.49 41.46 7.90
CA LEU A 125 -21.07 42.69 8.44
C LEU A 125 -22.59 42.73 8.22
#